data_AF-A0A0D2DZD5-F1
#
_entry.id   AF-A0A0D2DZD5-F1
#
_cell.length_a   1.000
_cell.length_b   1.000
_cell.length_c   1.000
_cell.angle_alpha   90.00
_cell.angle_beta   90.00
_cell.angle_gamma   90.00
#
_symmetry.space_group_name_H-M   'P 1'
#
loop_
_entity.id
_entity.type
_entity.pdbx_description
1 polymer ?
#
loop_
_entity_poly.entity_id
_entity_poly.type
_entity_poly.pdbx_seq_one_letter_code
_entity_poly.pdbx_strand_id
1 'polypeptide(L)'
;MQVDDQQENQISSESQDSMPQLSLPPNLKFGPFPIASQVFHLSRSRLSFGLVNLKPILPGHVLICPVRVVPRISQLSAAETSDLFNTVRIVSRTLERVYSASALNVAIQDGVDAGQSVPHVHVHIIPRQKGDYDHRGGGDEIYESMDGEEGNVGKAFLEMQSQRSHRMNHRKEFSAGPDSDRKPRSADVMQKEAEWLRSEMEKDRTADDDEEG
;
A
#
# COMPACT_ATOMS: atom_id res chain seq x y z
N MET A 1 -34.09 -9.44 56.62
CA MET A 1 -33.06 -10.43 56.24
C MET A 1 -33.40 -10.86 54.83
N GLN A 2 -32.76 -10.23 53.82
CA GLN A 2 -31.57 -10.76 53.12
C GLN A 2 -31.98 -11.98 52.27
N VAL A 3 -31.78 -12.07 50.96
CA VAL A 3 -30.91 -11.33 50.02
C VAL A 3 -31.43 -11.58 48.59
N ASP A 4 -31.22 -10.59 47.73
CA ASP A 4 -31.40 -10.60 46.28
C ASP A 4 -30.48 -11.60 45.57
N ASP A 5 -31.02 -12.40 44.65
CA ASP A 5 -30.25 -13.11 43.61
C ASP A 5 -30.30 -12.28 42.31
N GLN A 6 -29.46 -11.27 42.24
CA GLN A 6 -28.96 -10.74 40.97
C GLN A 6 -27.55 -11.27 40.78
N GLN A 7 -27.39 -12.29 39.95
CA GLN A 7 -26.07 -12.67 39.47
C GLN A 7 -25.84 -12.03 38.11
N GLU A 8 -24.95 -11.05 38.15
CA GLU A 8 -24.47 -10.19 37.10
C GLU A 8 -23.90 -11.01 35.93
N ASN A 9 -24.45 -10.79 34.73
CA ASN A 9 -23.79 -11.16 33.49
C ASN A 9 -23.09 -9.91 32.95
N GLN A 10 -21.97 -9.53 33.58
CA GLN A 10 -21.05 -8.53 33.05
C GLN A 10 -20.26 -9.18 31.91
N ILE A 11 -20.81 -9.11 30.69
CA ILE A 11 -20.01 -9.24 29.48
C ILE A 11 -19.17 -7.97 29.41
N SER A 12 -17.91 -8.11 29.81
CA SER A 12 -16.85 -7.14 29.61
C SER A 12 -16.83 -6.73 28.14
N SER A 13 -17.18 -5.47 27.89
CA SER A 13 -16.98 -4.81 26.61
C SER A 13 -15.50 -4.86 26.28
N GLU A 14 -15.12 -5.68 25.31
CA GLU A 14 -13.81 -5.61 24.68
C GLU A 14 -13.57 -4.15 24.25
N SER A 15 -12.51 -3.57 24.81
CA SER A 15 -11.97 -2.29 24.39
C SER A 15 -11.81 -2.32 22.88
N GLN A 16 -12.55 -1.45 22.19
CA GLN A 16 -12.26 -1.11 20.80
C GLN A 16 -10.82 -0.60 20.79
N ASP A 17 -9.89 -1.45 20.36
CA ASP A 17 -8.49 -1.12 20.20
C ASP A 17 -8.44 -0.03 19.12
N SER A 18 -8.40 1.22 19.57
CA SER A 18 -8.44 2.37 18.69
C SER A 18 -7.15 2.38 17.88
N MET A 19 -7.24 1.88 16.65
CA MET A 19 -6.17 1.86 15.68
C MET A 19 -5.39 3.19 15.71
N PRO A 20 -4.04 3.16 15.85
CA PRO A 20 -3.26 4.38 15.95
C PRO A 20 -3.50 5.25 14.71
N GLN A 21 -3.99 6.46 14.96
CA GLN A 21 -4.39 7.36 13.89
C GLN A 21 -3.14 7.96 13.25
N LEU A 22 -2.90 7.63 11.98
CA LEU A 22 -1.74 8.14 11.23
C LEU A 22 -1.92 9.63 10.94
N SER A 23 -1.15 10.49 11.62
CA SER A 23 -1.15 11.93 11.38
C SER A 23 -0.40 12.27 10.08
N LEU A 24 -1.12 12.28 8.97
CA LEU A 24 -0.57 12.56 7.64
C LEU A 24 -0.34 14.07 7.42
N PRO A 25 0.68 14.47 6.65
CA PRO A 25 0.82 15.85 6.19
C PRO A 25 -0.43 16.33 5.44
N PRO A 26 -0.82 17.60 5.58
CA PRO A 26 -1.91 18.16 4.80
C PRO A 26 -1.56 18.09 3.30
N ASN A 27 -2.53 17.71 2.47
CA ASN A 27 -2.36 17.58 1.01
C ASN A 27 -1.30 16.55 0.57
N LEU A 28 -1.11 15.46 1.32
CA LEU A 28 -0.27 14.34 0.86
C LEU A 28 -0.78 13.77 -0.48
N LYS A 29 0.13 13.65 -1.44
CA LYS A 29 -0.16 13.24 -2.81
C LYS A 29 0.78 12.16 -3.31
N PHE A 30 0.30 11.40 -4.28
CA PHE A 30 1.12 10.59 -5.17
C PHE A 30 1.01 11.16 -6.59
N GLY A 31 2.04 11.90 -7.04
CA GLY A 31 1.95 12.69 -8.27
C GLY A 31 0.80 13.71 -8.16
N PRO A 32 -0.17 13.71 -9.09
CA PRO A 32 -1.35 14.58 -9.01
C PRO A 32 -2.45 14.06 -8.07
N PHE A 33 -2.34 12.82 -7.58
CA PHE A 33 -3.46 12.11 -6.92
C PHE A 33 -3.45 12.29 -5.39
N PRO A 34 -4.57 12.68 -4.75
CA PRO A 34 -4.70 12.63 -3.29
C PRO A 34 -4.91 11.19 -2.81
N ILE A 35 -4.21 10.79 -1.75
CA ILE A 35 -4.05 9.35 -1.37
C ILE A 35 -4.28 9.04 0.12
N ALA A 36 -4.93 9.92 0.88
CA ALA A 36 -4.98 9.80 2.34
C ALA A 36 -5.47 8.43 2.87
N SER A 37 -6.50 7.84 2.24
CA SER A 37 -7.07 6.55 2.69
C SER A 37 -6.24 5.32 2.30
N GLN A 38 -5.26 5.47 1.39
CA GLN A 38 -4.44 4.37 0.89
C GLN A 38 -3.10 4.25 1.63
N VAL A 39 -2.77 5.20 2.51
CA VAL A 39 -1.48 5.25 3.20
C VAL A 39 -1.51 4.37 4.45
N PHE A 40 -0.61 3.41 4.51
CA PHE A 40 -0.45 2.51 5.65
C PHE A 40 0.71 2.91 6.56
N HIS A 41 1.71 3.63 6.05
CA HIS A 41 2.90 4.01 6.80
C HIS A 41 3.36 5.44 6.51
N LEU A 42 3.86 6.12 7.54
CA LEU A 42 4.64 7.36 7.42
C LEU A 42 5.93 7.15 8.24
N SER A 43 7.07 7.35 7.59
CA SER A 43 8.39 7.26 8.22
C SER A 43 8.49 8.16 9.46
N ARG A 44 9.34 7.79 10.43
CA ARG A 44 9.59 8.60 11.63
C ARG A 44 10.12 9.99 11.29
N SER A 45 10.98 10.10 10.26
CA SER A 45 11.50 11.39 9.78
C SER A 45 10.46 12.19 8.97
N ARG A 46 9.32 11.55 8.62
CA ARG A 46 8.24 12.10 7.80
C ARG A 46 8.68 12.52 6.40
N LEU A 47 9.75 11.92 5.87
CA LEU A 47 10.25 12.18 4.52
C LEU A 47 9.72 11.16 3.50
N SER A 48 9.30 9.98 3.93
CA SER A 48 8.72 8.94 3.08
C SER A 48 7.43 8.36 3.66
N PHE A 49 6.60 7.79 2.80
CA PHE A 49 5.35 7.12 3.18
C PHE A 49 5.13 5.87 2.32
N GLY A 50 4.33 4.93 2.83
CA GLY A 50 3.91 3.72 2.13
C GLY A 50 2.42 3.76 1.78
N LEU A 51 2.07 3.41 0.54
CA LEU A 51 0.68 3.27 0.09
C LEU A 51 0.40 1.90 -0.54
N VAL A 52 -0.83 1.41 -0.38
CA VAL A 52 -1.25 0.18 -1.05
C VAL A 52 -1.51 0.42 -2.54
N ASN A 53 -1.16 -0.53 -3.40
CA ASN A 53 -1.29 -0.35 -4.85
C ASN A 53 -2.74 -0.53 -5.32
N LEU A 54 -3.23 0.32 -6.21
CA LEU A 54 -4.59 0.23 -6.76
C LEU A 54 -4.81 -1.04 -7.60
N LYS A 55 -3.80 -1.43 -8.39
CA LYS A 55 -3.78 -2.65 -9.18
C LYS A 55 -2.53 -3.48 -8.79
N PRO A 56 -2.55 -4.19 -7.65
CA PRO A 56 -1.38 -4.96 -7.17
C PRO A 56 -1.09 -6.20 -8.02
N ILE A 57 0.08 -6.29 -8.66
CA ILE A 57 0.49 -7.43 -9.53
C ILE A 57 0.34 -8.78 -8.82
N LEU A 58 0.80 -8.84 -7.56
CA LEU A 58 0.57 -9.94 -6.63
C LEU A 58 0.03 -9.38 -5.31
N PRO A 59 -0.62 -10.21 -4.47
CA PRO A 59 -1.00 -9.81 -3.11
C PRO A 59 0.19 -9.20 -2.35
N GLY A 60 -0.03 -8.08 -1.66
CA GLY A 60 1.03 -7.37 -0.93
C GLY A 60 1.89 -6.44 -1.78
N HIS A 61 1.62 -6.28 -3.07
CA HIS A 61 2.28 -5.25 -3.88
C HIS A 61 1.92 -3.86 -3.34
N VAL A 62 2.89 -3.19 -2.73
CA VAL A 62 2.80 -1.82 -2.22
C VAL A 62 3.82 -0.89 -2.86
N LEU A 63 3.67 0.41 -2.61
CA LEU A 63 4.56 1.46 -3.10
C LEU A 63 5.11 2.27 -1.93
N ILE A 64 6.41 2.58 -1.96
CA ILE A 64 7.07 3.52 -1.04
C ILE A 64 7.50 4.77 -1.80
N CYS A 65 7.09 5.93 -1.31
CA CYS A 65 7.29 7.21 -2.00
C CYS A 65 7.88 8.25 -1.03
N PRO A 66 8.69 9.22 -1.51
CA PRO A 66 9.00 10.41 -0.74
C PRO A 66 7.72 11.25 -0.56
N VAL A 67 7.63 12.01 0.54
CA VAL A 67 6.54 12.97 0.78
C VAL A 67 6.60 14.12 -0.22
N ARG A 68 7.81 14.56 -0.59
CA ARG A 68 8.01 15.58 -1.62
C ARG A 68 7.87 14.96 -3.01
N VAL A 69 6.95 15.51 -3.79
CA VAL A 69 6.69 15.03 -5.16
C VAL A 69 7.82 15.44 -6.11
N VAL A 70 8.73 14.50 -6.37
CA VAL A 70 9.75 14.62 -7.43
C VAL A 70 9.69 13.45 -8.40
N PRO A 71 9.83 13.66 -9.71
CA PRO A 71 9.77 12.58 -10.70
C PRO A 71 11.00 11.67 -10.73
N ARG A 72 12.19 12.16 -10.31
CA ARG A 72 13.46 11.45 -10.53
C ARG A 72 14.24 11.24 -9.23
N ILE A 73 14.88 10.08 -9.10
CA ILE A 73 15.73 9.74 -7.93
C ILE A 73 16.84 10.79 -7.76
N SER A 74 17.41 11.28 -8.86
CA SER A 74 18.46 12.31 -8.88
C SER A 74 18.04 13.66 -8.26
N GLN A 75 16.75 13.86 -8.01
CA GLN A 75 16.20 15.07 -7.38
C GLN A 75 15.93 14.90 -5.89
N LEU A 76 16.17 13.70 -5.32
CA LEU A 76 16.11 13.47 -3.89
C LEU A 76 17.34 14.08 -3.20
N SER A 77 17.12 14.63 -2.01
CA SER A 77 18.20 14.94 -1.09
C SER A 77 18.76 13.66 -0.47
N ALA A 78 19.98 13.70 0.06
CA ALA A 78 20.58 12.56 0.76
C ALA A 78 19.72 12.06 1.94
N ALA A 79 19.04 12.98 2.63
CA ALA A 79 18.12 12.65 3.71
C ALA A 79 16.89 11.88 3.21
N GLU A 80 16.27 12.32 2.11
CA GLU A 80 15.13 11.63 1.50
C GLU A 80 15.55 10.28 0.91
N THR A 81 16.73 10.18 0.27
CA THR A 81 17.23 8.89 -0.23
C THR A 81 17.42 7.89 0.91
N SER A 82 18.07 8.31 2.00
CA SER A 82 18.28 7.44 3.17
C SER A 82 16.96 7.02 3.80
N ASP A 83 16.04 7.96 4.01
CA ASP A 83 14.73 7.67 4.60
C ASP A 83 13.87 6.77 3.73
N LEU A 84 13.90 6.97 2.40
CA LEU A 84 13.17 6.15 1.43
C LEU A 84 13.58 4.68 1.53
N PHE A 85 14.88 4.41 1.47
CA PHE A 85 15.38 3.02 1.51
C PHE A 85 15.32 2.41 2.92
N ASN A 86 15.43 3.20 3.98
CA ASN A 86 15.13 2.72 5.33
C ASN A 86 13.66 2.32 5.46
N THR A 87 12.75 3.10 4.88
CA THR A 87 11.32 2.77 4.82
C THR A 87 11.07 1.50 4.01
N VAL A 88 11.74 1.34 2.87
CA VAL A 88 11.69 0.10 2.06
C VAL A 88 12.12 -1.10 2.90
N ARG A 89 13.24 -1.01 3.63
CA ARG A 89 13.72 -2.09 4.51
C ARG A 89 12.69 -2.49 5.57
N ILE A 90 12.12 -1.51 6.27
CA ILE A 90 11.14 -1.76 7.35
C ILE A 90 9.89 -2.42 6.78
N VAL A 91 9.32 -1.85 5.71
CA VAL A 91 8.10 -2.39 5.08
C VAL A 91 8.35 -3.79 4.51
N SER A 92 9.51 -4.02 3.89
CA SER A 92 9.90 -5.33 3.36
C SER A 92 9.79 -6.44 4.41
N ARG A 93 10.33 -6.21 5.61
CA ARG A 93 10.27 -7.17 6.73
C ARG A 93 8.82 -7.47 7.15
N THR A 94 7.98 -6.45 7.27
CA THR A 94 6.55 -6.63 7.58
C THR A 94 5.86 -7.46 6.51
N LEU A 95 6.10 -7.15 5.24
CA LEU A 95 5.46 -7.86 4.13
C LEU A 95 5.87 -9.33 4.05
N GLU A 96 7.15 -9.65 4.26
CA GLU A 96 7.61 -11.04 4.32
C GLU A 96 6.86 -11.83 5.39
N ARG A 97 6.71 -11.25 6.60
CA ARG A 97 5.98 -11.87 7.70
C ARG A 97 4.50 -12.08 7.37
N VAL A 98 3.79 -11.02 6.99
CA VAL A 98 2.31 -11.06 6.86
C VAL A 98 1.84 -11.80 5.62
N TYR A 99 2.67 -11.87 4.58
CA TYR A 99 2.37 -12.62 3.35
C TYR A 99 3.10 -13.97 3.28
N SER A 100 3.83 -14.37 4.33
CA SER A 100 4.64 -15.59 4.34
C SER A 100 5.55 -15.70 3.11
N ALA A 101 6.11 -14.56 2.69
CA ALA A 101 6.96 -14.48 1.51
C ALA A 101 8.40 -14.87 1.87
N SER A 102 9.06 -15.53 0.93
CA SER A 102 10.47 -15.96 1.07
C SER A 102 11.44 -15.05 0.32
N ALA A 103 10.91 -14.14 -0.50
CA ALA A 103 11.68 -13.18 -1.29
C ALA A 103 10.81 -11.98 -1.65
N LEU A 104 11.43 -10.94 -2.21
CA LEU A 104 10.75 -9.73 -2.67
C LEU A 104 11.30 -9.31 -4.04
N ASN A 105 10.42 -8.82 -4.93
CA ASN A 105 10.86 -7.91 -5.99
C ASN A 105 10.81 -6.48 -5.44
N VAL A 106 11.95 -5.78 -5.52
CA VAL A 106 12.08 -4.36 -5.17
C VAL A 106 12.58 -3.62 -6.40
N ALA A 107 11.79 -2.68 -6.92
CA ALA A 107 12.07 -2.05 -8.21
C ALA A 107 11.65 -0.58 -8.26
N ILE A 108 12.39 0.20 -9.06
CA ILE A 108 12.10 1.62 -9.31
C ILE A 108 12.18 1.86 -10.81
N GLN A 109 11.12 2.44 -11.38
CA GLN A 109 11.07 2.90 -12.76
C GLN A 109 11.38 4.41 -12.77
N ASP A 110 12.66 4.77 -12.92
CA ASP A 110 13.17 6.16 -12.82
C ASP A 110 13.12 6.90 -14.17
N GLY A 111 11.91 7.26 -14.61
CA GLY A 111 11.65 8.01 -15.83
C GLY A 111 10.76 7.26 -16.83
N VAL A 112 10.19 7.99 -17.81
CA VAL A 112 9.18 7.46 -18.74
C VAL A 112 9.72 6.26 -19.53
N ASP A 113 10.94 6.33 -20.04
CA ASP A 113 11.57 5.25 -20.80
C ASP A 113 11.94 4.02 -19.95
N ALA A 114 11.82 4.13 -18.62
CA ALA A 114 11.95 3.03 -17.67
C ALA A 114 10.59 2.47 -17.22
N GLY A 115 9.47 2.90 -17.82
CA GLY A 115 8.11 2.46 -17.48
C GLY A 115 7.40 3.35 -16.45
N GLN A 116 7.96 4.50 -16.06
CA GLN A 116 7.35 5.36 -15.05
C GLN A 116 6.02 5.95 -15.52
N SER A 117 4.92 5.50 -14.91
CA SER A 117 3.57 5.98 -15.24
C SER A 117 3.10 7.21 -14.44
N VAL A 118 3.64 7.41 -13.22
CA VAL A 118 3.35 8.57 -12.37
C VAL A 118 4.65 9.34 -12.13
N PRO A 119 4.72 10.65 -12.44
CA PRO A 119 5.94 11.46 -12.29
C PRO A 119 6.20 11.81 -10.81
N HIS A 120 6.38 10.78 -10.00
CA HIS A 120 6.72 10.82 -8.59
C HIS A 120 7.52 9.56 -8.29
N VAL A 121 8.72 9.68 -7.71
CA VAL A 121 9.53 8.51 -7.31
C VAL A 121 8.69 7.57 -6.45
N HIS A 122 8.68 6.30 -6.82
CA HIS A 122 8.07 5.24 -6.03
C HIS A 122 8.84 3.94 -6.19
N VAL A 123 9.01 3.24 -5.08
CA VAL A 123 9.61 1.92 -5.02
C VAL A 123 8.50 0.91 -4.94
N HIS A 124 8.44 0.00 -5.91
CA HIS A 124 7.58 -1.18 -5.86
C HIS A 124 8.20 -2.19 -4.90
N ILE A 125 7.38 -2.74 -4.00
CA ILE A 125 7.74 -3.91 -3.20
C ILE A 125 6.66 -4.97 -3.43
N ILE A 126 7.07 -6.12 -3.97
CA ILE A 126 6.17 -7.23 -4.30
C ILE A 126 6.65 -8.49 -3.58
N PRO A 127 5.90 -8.97 -2.57
CA PRO A 127 6.25 -10.19 -1.86
C PRO A 127 6.12 -11.42 -2.74
N ARG A 128 7.10 -12.32 -2.64
CA ARG A 128 7.23 -13.51 -3.48
C ARG A 128 7.18 -14.80 -2.68
N GLN A 129 6.44 -15.77 -3.21
CA GLN A 129 6.45 -17.16 -2.76
C GLN A 129 6.87 -18.06 -3.92
N LYS A 130 7.40 -19.25 -3.60
CA LYS A 130 7.77 -20.22 -4.63
C LYS A 130 6.54 -20.58 -5.48
N GLY A 131 6.63 -20.38 -6.79
CA GLY A 131 5.59 -20.73 -7.76
C GLY A 131 4.42 -19.74 -7.84
N ASP A 132 4.49 -18.60 -7.15
CA ASP A 132 3.43 -17.58 -7.14
C ASP A 132 3.10 -16.97 -8.53
N TYR A 133 3.99 -17.15 -9.50
CA TYR A 133 3.88 -16.61 -10.84
C TYR A 133 3.95 -17.66 -11.97
N ASP A 134 4.00 -18.95 -11.62
CA ASP A 134 4.17 -20.03 -12.63
C ASP A 134 3.03 -20.05 -13.65
N HIS A 135 1.81 -19.71 -13.22
CA HIS A 135 0.62 -19.60 -14.07
C HIS A 135 0.71 -18.49 -15.13
N ARG A 136 1.70 -17.60 -15.02
CA ARG A 136 1.98 -16.48 -15.93
C ARG A 136 3.37 -16.56 -16.58
N GLY A 137 4.02 -17.73 -16.52
CA GLY A 137 5.32 -17.98 -17.17
C GLY A 137 6.53 -17.88 -16.24
N GLY A 138 6.33 -17.68 -14.93
CA GLY A 138 7.38 -17.81 -13.92
C GLY A 138 7.99 -16.48 -13.46
N GLY A 139 9.11 -16.57 -12.74
CA GLY A 139 9.66 -15.46 -11.95
C GLY A 139 9.91 -14.15 -12.70
N ASP A 140 10.41 -14.24 -13.93
CA ASP A 140 10.88 -13.09 -14.73
C ASP A 140 9.74 -12.33 -15.43
N GLU A 141 8.60 -12.98 -15.68
CA GLU A 141 7.42 -12.38 -16.32
C GLU A 141 6.78 -11.27 -15.47
N ILE A 142 7.18 -11.18 -14.20
CA ILE A 142 6.76 -10.07 -13.34
C ILE A 142 7.27 -8.72 -13.85
N TYR A 143 8.43 -8.68 -14.52
CA TYR A 143 9.00 -7.44 -15.05
C TYR A 143 8.18 -6.93 -16.25
N GLU A 144 7.75 -7.83 -17.12
CA GLU A 144 6.82 -7.52 -18.22
C GLU A 144 5.49 -6.99 -17.68
N SER A 145 4.98 -7.58 -16.59
CA SER A 145 3.76 -7.10 -15.95
C SER A 145 3.91 -5.75 -15.24
N MET A 146 5.13 -5.39 -14.82
CA MET A 146 5.44 -4.07 -14.28
C MET A 146 5.50 -2.99 -15.38
N ASP A 147 6.00 -3.32 -16.56
CA ASP A 147 6.09 -2.38 -17.69
C ASP A 147 4.74 -2.27 -18.46
N GLY A 148 3.95 -3.35 -18.46
CA GLY A 148 2.66 -3.42 -19.13
C GLY A 148 1.54 -2.62 -18.47
N GLU A 149 0.33 -2.73 -19.04
CA GLU A 149 -0.86 -2.03 -18.54
C GLU A 149 -1.19 -2.34 -17.07
N GLU A 150 -0.86 -3.55 -16.63
CA GLU A 150 -1.09 -4.02 -15.27
C GLU A 150 -0.25 -3.28 -14.22
N GLY A 151 0.96 -2.86 -14.59
CA GLY A 151 1.89 -2.08 -13.77
C GLY A 151 1.66 -0.57 -13.87
N ASN A 152 0.83 -0.11 -14.81
CA ASN A 152 0.56 1.32 -15.03
C ASN A 152 -0.32 1.92 -13.92
N VAL A 153 0.34 2.30 -12.82
CA VAL A 153 -0.29 2.91 -11.66
C VAL A 153 -1.02 4.21 -12.04
N GLY A 154 -0.45 5.03 -12.93
CA GLY A 154 -1.06 6.29 -13.37
C GLY A 154 -2.43 6.11 -14.03
N LYS A 155 -2.53 5.20 -15.00
CA LYS A 155 -3.78 4.83 -15.68
C LYS A 155 -4.81 4.33 -14.68
N ALA A 156 -4.40 3.48 -13.74
CA ALA A 156 -5.28 2.97 -12.70
C ALA A 156 -5.90 4.11 -11.84
N PHE A 157 -5.09 5.07 -11.37
CA PHE A 157 -5.61 6.18 -10.57
C PHE A 157 -6.54 7.10 -11.37
N LEU A 158 -6.26 7.33 -12.65
CA LEU A 158 -7.15 8.10 -13.54
C LEU A 158 -8.51 7.41 -13.72
N GLU A 159 -8.53 6.09 -13.92
CA GLU A 159 -9.76 5.30 -14.00
C GLU A 159 -10.58 5.37 -12.70
N MET A 160 -9.93 5.28 -11.54
CA MET A 160 -10.61 5.42 -10.24
C MET A 160 -11.24 6.82 -10.09
N GLN A 161 -10.55 7.88 -10.51
CA GLN A 161 -11.10 9.24 -10.44
C GLN A 161 -12.28 9.43 -11.39
N SER A 162 -12.19 8.94 -12.64
CA SER A 162 -13.29 9.07 -13.61
C SER A 162 -14.54 8.33 -13.15
N GLN A 163 -14.40 7.15 -12.53
CA GLN A 163 -15.50 6.39 -11.94
C GLN A 163 -16.13 7.10 -10.74
N ARG A 164 -15.34 7.78 -9.89
CA ARG A 164 -15.87 8.61 -8.79
C ARG A 164 -16.69 9.78 -9.33
N SER A 165 -16.23 10.43 -10.40
CA SER A 165 -16.98 11.50 -11.07
C SER A 165 -18.26 11.01 -11.75
N HIS A 166 -18.23 9.81 -12.36
CA HIS A 166 -19.40 9.20 -13.01
C HIS A 166 -20.45 8.69 -12.01
N ARG A 167 -20.05 8.20 -10.82
CA ARG A 167 -21.02 7.82 -9.76
C ARG A 167 -21.85 8.99 -9.21
N MET A 168 -21.43 10.24 -9.44
CA MET A 168 -22.24 11.43 -9.15
C MET A 168 -23.27 11.75 -10.26
N ASN A 169 -23.06 11.27 -11.49
CA ASN A 169 -23.93 11.51 -12.64
C ASN A 169 -24.37 10.17 -13.29
N HIS A 170 -25.54 9.68 -12.86
CA HIS A 170 -26.29 8.56 -13.43
C HIS A 170 -25.83 7.11 -13.21
N ARG A 171 -26.77 6.33 -12.65
CA ARG A 171 -26.84 4.86 -12.59
C ARG A 171 -27.29 4.31 -13.96
N LYS A 172 -26.37 3.78 -14.77
CA LYS A 172 -26.53 2.57 -15.61
C LYS A 172 -25.29 2.28 -16.48
N GLU A 173 -24.89 1.01 -16.41
CA GLU A 173 -24.18 0.13 -17.37
C GLU A 173 -23.12 0.71 -18.32
N PHE A 174 -21.94 0.06 -18.38
CA PHE A 174 -21.51 -0.64 -19.60
C PHE A 174 -20.39 -1.65 -19.30
N SER A 175 -20.47 -2.76 -20.03
CA SER A 175 -19.53 -3.88 -20.12
C SER A 175 -18.24 -3.48 -20.84
N ALA A 176 -17.08 -3.78 -20.24
CA ALA A 176 -15.78 -3.69 -20.91
C ALA A 176 -15.35 -5.09 -21.40
N GLY A 177 -14.87 -5.15 -22.64
CA GLY A 177 -14.37 -6.35 -23.33
C GLY A 177 -13.08 -6.91 -22.71
N PRO A 178 -12.57 -8.03 -23.25
CA PRO A 178 -11.49 -8.78 -22.62
C PRO A 178 -10.14 -8.16 -23.02
N ASP A 179 -9.45 -7.57 -22.06
CA ASP A 179 -7.99 -7.74 -21.88
C ASP A 179 -7.55 -7.04 -20.59
N SER A 180 -6.65 -7.71 -19.86
CA SER A 180 -6.36 -7.57 -18.41
C SER A 180 -7.48 -8.11 -17.49
N ASP A 181 -7.37 -9.38 -17.10
CA ASP A 181 -8.25 -10.05 -16.13
C ASP A 181 -8.25 -9.42 -14.71
N ARG A 182 -7.42 -8.40 -14.45
CA ARG A 182 -7.33 -7.72 -13.15
C ARG A 182 -8.11 -6.41 -13.11
N LYS A 183 -9.19 -6.38 -12.31
CA LYS A 183 -9.99 -5.17 -12.06
C LYS A 183 -9.34 -4.29 -10.97
N PRO A 184 -9.34 -2.95 -11.10
CA PRO A 184 -8.88 -2.07 -10.02
C PRO A 184 -9.67 -2.31 -8.73
N ARG A 185 -8.97 -2.25 -7.58
CA ARG A 185 -9.59 -2.46 -6.27
C ARG A 185 -10.49 -1.30 -5.88
N SER A 186 -11.55 -1.58 -5.13
CA SER A 186 -12.40 -0.52 -4.59
C SER A 186 -11.67 0.27 -3.50
N ALA A 187 -12.08 1.53 -3.28
CA ALA A 187 -11.51 2.38 -2.24
C ALA A 187 -11.62 1.73 -0.84
N ASP A 188 -12.74 1.08 -0.54
CA ASP A 188 -12.98 0.42 0.75
C ASP A 188 -12.03 -0.77 0.96
N VAL A 189 -11.74 -1.54 -0.09
CA VAL A 189 -10.78 -2.65 -0.02
C VAL A 189 -9.37 -2.13 0.23
N MET A 190 -8.97 -1.06 -0.47
CA MET A 190 -7.66 -0.45 -0.26
C MET A 190 -7.52 0.15 1.14
N GLN A 191 -8.57 0.81 1.63
CA GLN A 191 -8.56 1.38 2.97
C GLN A 191 -8.40 0.29 4.04
N LYS A 192 -9.17 -0.80 3.93
CA LYS A 192 -9.07 -1.93 4.87
C LYS A 192 -7.68 -2.57 4.85
N GLU A 193 -7.09 -2.77 3.67
CA GLU A 193 -5.72 -3.29 3.58
C GLU A 193 -4.71 -2.32 4.18
N ALA A 194 -4.86 -1.00 3.93
CA ALA A 194 -3.96 -0.01 4.50
C ALA A 194 -4.06 0.07 6.03
N GLU A 195 -5.27 -0.05 6.59
CA GLU A 195 -5.50 -0.13 8.03
C GLU A 195 -4.91 -1.41 8.63
N TRP A 196 -5.12 -2.55 7.98
CA TRP A 196 -4.55 -3.82 8.41
C TRP A 196 -3.01 -3.80 8.40
N LEU A 197 -2.38 -3.36 7.30
CA LEU A 197 -0.93 -3.23 7.21
C LEU A 197 -0.38 -2.27 8.27
N ARG A 198 -1.10 -1.18 8.57
CA ARG A 198 -0.71 -0.25 9.65
C ARG A 198 -0.67 -0.95 11.00
N SER A 199 -1.67 -1.77 11.31
CA SER A 199 -1.69 -2.57 12.55
C SER A 199 -0.50 -3.52 12.62
N GLU A 200 -0.21 -4.21 11.52
CA GLU A 200 0.88 -5.17 11.45
C GLU A 200 2.26 -4.50 11.59
N MET A 201 2.44 -3.31 11.00
CA MET A 201 3.69 -2.56 11.16
C MET A 201 3.91 -2.06 12.59
N GLU A 202 2.86 -1.71 13.32
CA GLU A 202 3.01 -1.28 14.72
C GLU A 202 3.43 -2.46 15.61
N LYS A 203 2.92 -3.67 15.35
CA LYS A 203 3.37 -4.89 16.05
C LYS A 203 4.86 -5.16 15.85
N ASP A 204 5.38 -4.96 14.65
CA ASP A 204 6.81 -5.12 14.36
C ASP A 204 7.65 -4.08 15.11
N ARG A 205 7.14 -2.86 15.25
CA ARG A 205 7.81 -1.79 15.98
C ARG A 205 7.88 -2.07 17.47
N THR A 206 6.79 -2.52 18.08
CA THR A 206 6.78 -2.86 19.51
C THR A 206 7.72 -4.01 19.82
N ALA A 207 7.81 -5.01 18.92
CA ALA A 207 8.75 -6.11 19.08
C ALA A 207 10.22 -5.66 19.02
N ASP A 208 10.57 -4.74 18.11
CA ASP A 208 11.92 -4.16 18.06
C ASP A 208 12.26 -3.39 19.36
N ASP A 209 11.31 -2.61 19.89
CA ASP A 209 11.50 -1.82 21.11
C ASP A 209 11.67 -2.72 22.36
N ASP A 210 11.06 -3.91 22.39
CA ASP A 210 11.17 -4.90 23.47
C ASP A 210 12.48 -5.72 23.41
N GLU A 211 13.08 -5.91 22.22
CA GLU A 211 14.36 -6.63 22.05
C GLU A 211 15.59 -5.77 22.38
N GLU A 212 15.47 -4.44 22.35
CA GLU A 212 16.55 -3.49 22.68
C GLU A 212 16.59 -3.08 24.18
N GLY A 213 15.62 -3.51 25.00
CA GLY A 213 15.50 -3.20 26.43
C GLY A 213 16.07 -4.25 27.38
#